data_AF-R1BAZ9-F1
#
_entry.id   AF-R1BAZ9-F1
#
_cell.length_a   1.000
_cell.length_b   1.000
_cell.length_c   1.000
_cell.angle_alpha   90.00
_cell.angle_beta   90.00
_cell.angle_gamma   90.00
#
_symmetry.space_group_name_H-M   'P 1'
#
loop_
_entity.id
_entity.type
_entity.pdbx_description
1 polymer ?
#
loop_
_entity_poly.entity_id
_entity_poly.type
_entity_poly.pdbx_seq_one_letter_code
_entity_poly.pdbx_strand_id
1 'polypeptide(L)'
;MSLFDRIKPYLYYRTARHVRVDIWQVGLTNRILQTGIIVAFIATVITSNSWAASERPLGVVNAWEDGGRYGFAPTLNRSSEYYSYCASPDHNYVYSSNYEYIMPECRNLQPEEIVTKGIGSISFTTSIIETYEYSWECGNQ
;
A
#
# COMPACT_ATOMS: atom_id res chain seq x y z
N MET A 1 -12.40 -19.08 65.20
CA MET A 1 -11.21 -19.36 64.36
C MET A 1 -10.76 -18.03 63.80
N SER A 2 -9.57 -17.55 64.17
CA SER A 2 -9.12 -16.18 63.87
C SER A 2 -8.88 -16.01 62.38
N LEU A 3 -9.14 -14.82 61.84
CA LEU A 3 -8.81 -14.46 60.45
C LEU A 3 -7.31 -14.67 60.17
N PHE A 4 -6.46 -14.52 61.19
CA PHE A 4 -5.05 -14.85 61.15
C PHE A 4 -4.77 -16.34 60.92
N ASP A 5 -5.58 -17.26 61.46
CA ASP A 5 -5.41 -18.70 61.25
C ASP A 5 -5.69 -19.10 59.79
N ARG A 6 -6.56 -18.33 59.11
CA ARG A 6 -6.89 -18.54 57.69
C ARG A 6 -5.82 -18.03 56.72
N ILE A 7 -5.09 -16.97 57.07
CA ILE A 7 -4.08 -16.36 56.18
C ILE A 7 -2.69 -17.00 56.37
N LYS A 8 -2.40 -17.53 57.56
CA LYS A 8 -1.15 -18.21 57.91
C LYS A 8 -0.58 -19.14 56.82
N PRO A 9 -1.36 -20.02 56.16
CA PRO A 9 -0.84 -20.90 55.10
C PRO A 9 -0.27 -20.18 53.87
N TYR A 10 -0.71 -18.95 53.58
CA TYR A 10 -0.25 -18.15 52.43
C TYR A 10 0.98 -17.29 52.74
N LEU A 11 1.36 -17.20 54.02
CA LEU A 11 2.52 -16.43 54.48
C LEU A 11 3.78 -17.29 54.63
N TYR A 12 3.72 -18.57 54.28
CA TYR A 12 4.89 -19.45 54.32
C TYR A 12 5.73 -19.30 53.06
N TYR A 13 6.94 -18.80 53.22
CA TYR A 13 7.97 -18.84 52.20
C TYR A 13 8.52 -20.27 52.08
N ARG A 14 8.51 -20.82 50.86
CA ARG A 14 9.12 -22.12 50.54
C ARG A 14 10.32 -21.88 49.62
N THR A 15 11.47 -22.44 50.00
CA THR A 15 12.66 -22.46 49.15
C THR A 15 12.93 -23.87 48.64
N ALA A 16 13.46 -23.95 47.43
CA ALA A 16 14.01 -25.19 46.93
C ALA A 16 15.25 -25.57 47.76
N ARG A 17 15.36 -26.85 48.12
CA ARG A 17 16.60 -27.38 48.70
C ARG A 17 17.58 -27.60 47.55
N HIS A 18 18.78 -27.04 47.67
CA HIS A 18 19.84 -27.19 46.68
C HIS A 18 20.98 -28.02 47.24
N VAL A 19 21.58 -28.84 46.38
CA VAL A 19 22.82 -29.58 46.66
C VAL A 19 23.95 -28.89 45.90
N ARG A 20 25.06 -28.62 46.58
CA ARG A 20 26.25 -28.05 45.95
C ARG A 20 27.05 -29.15 45.29
N VAL A 21 27.32 -28.99 44.00
CA VAL A 21 28.18 -29.89 43.23
C VAL A 21 29.51 -29.16 42.98
N ASP A 22 30.57 -29.57 43.68
CA ASP A 22 31.91 -28.98 43.57
C ASP A 22 32.74 -29.69 42.50
N ILE A 23 32.34 -29.52 41.24
CA ILE A 23 33.05 -30.04 40.06
C ILE A 23 33.32 -28.86 39.13
N TRP A 24 34.61 -28.58 38.86
CA TRP A 24 35.00 -27.38 38.11
C TRP A 24 34.50 -27.38 36.66
N GLN A 25 34.40 -28.55 36.03
CA GLN A 25 33.90 -28.71 34.66
C GLN A 25 32.44 -28.23 34.56
N VAL A 26 31.60 -28.64 35.52
CA VAL A 26 30.18 -28.24 35.56
C VAL A 26 30.05 -26.73 35.79
N GLY A 27 30.89 -26.17 36.67
CA GLY A 27 30.94 -24.73 36.90
C GLY A 27 31.34 -23.94 35.66
N LEU A 28 32.37 -24.39 34.93
CA LEU A 28 32.85 -23.75 33.71
C LEU A 28 31.79 -23.79 32.61
N THR A 29 31.18 -24.96 32.36
CA THR A 29 30.12 -25.10 31.35
C THR A 29 28.94 -24.19 31.66
N ASN A 30 28.51 -24.10 32.91
CA ASN A 30 27.43 -23.21 33.33
C ASN A 30 27.79 -21.74 33.09
N ARG A 31 29.02 -21.31 33.40
CA ARG A 31 29.46 -19.93 33.16
C ARG A 31 29.54 -19.60 31.66
N ILE A 32 30.03 -20.52 30.83
CA ILE A 32 30.07 -20.34 29.37
C ILE A 32 28.64 -20.20 28.81
N LEU A 33 27.72 -21.07 29.23
CA LEU A 33 26.32 -21.01 28.79
C LEU A 33 25.64 -19.71 29.22
N GLN A 34 25.83 -19.29 30.48
CA GLN A 34 25.29 -18.01 30.97
C GLN A 34 25.80 -16.83 30.13
N THR A 35 27.11 -16.78 29.87
CA THR A 35 27.70 -15.73 29.02
C THR A 35 27.16 -15.78 27.60
N GLY A 36 27.03 -16.97 27.01
CA GLY A 36 26.47 -17.14 25.66
C GLY A 36 25.03 -16.64 25.56
N ILE A 37 24.20 -16.94 26.55
CA ILE A 37 22.81 -16.46 26.61
C ILE A 37 22.77 -14.94 26.72
N ILE A 38 23.60 -14.34 27.59
CA ILE A 38 23.66 -12.88 27.76
C ILE A 38 24.07 -12.19 26.45
N VAL A 39 25.10 -12.71 25.77
CA VAL A 39 25.57 -12.15 24.50
C VAL A 39 24.50 -12.27 23.42
N ALA A 40 23.85 -13.42 23.29
CA ALA A 40 22.78 -13.63 22.32
C ALA A 40 21.58 -12.70 22.59
N PHE A 41 21.22 -12.50 23.86
CA PHE A 41 20.16 -11.57 24.25
C PHE A 41 20.51 -10.13 23.86
N ILE A 42 21.71 -9.65 24.20
CA ILE A 42 22.17 -8.30 23.85
C ILE A 42 22.17 -8.11 22.33
N ALA A 43 22.71 -9.09 21.58
CA ALA A 43 22.72 -9.04 20.12
C ALA A 43 21.30 -8.91 19.56
N THR A 44 20.35 -9.66 20.11
CA THR A 44 18.93 -9.61 19.68
C THR A 44 18.30 -8.26 20.00
N VAL A 45 18.55 -7.70 21.18
CA VAL A 45 18.01 -6.39 21.58
C VAL A 45 18.50 -5.28 20.65
N ILE A 46 19.77 -5.32 20.26
CA ILE A 46 20.37 -4.35 19.35
C ILE A 46 19.82 -4.51 17.93
N THR A 47 19.82 -5.72 17.37
CA THR A 47 19.41 -5.94 15.97
C THR A 47 17.92 -5.70 15.74
N SER A 48 17.08 -6.00 16.72
CA SER A 48 15.64 -5.77 16.64
C SER A 48 15.19 -4.38 17.10
N ASN A 49 16.11 -3.55 17.62
CA ASN A 49 15.79 -2.29 18.29
C ASN A 49 14.65 -2.43 19.32
N SER A 50 14.55 -3.58 19.99
CA SER A 50 13.45 -3.88 20.92
C SER A 50 13.46 -3.02 22.18
N TRP A 51 14.57 -2.31 22.43
CA TRP A 51 14.68 -1.29 23.46
C TRP A 51 13.93 0.01 23.09
N ALA A 52 13.65 0.22 21.80
CA ALA A 52 12.98 1.42 21.32
C ALA A 52 11.47 1.20 21.20
N ALA A 53 10.68 2.16 21.68
CA ALA A 53 9.27 2.22 21.35
C ALA A 53 9.11 2.44 19.85
N SER A 54 8.40 1.56 19.17
CA SER A 54 8.07 1.71 17.75
C SER A 54 6.60 2.03 17.59
N GLU A 55 6.32 3.12 16.88
CA GLU A 55 4.98 3.47 16.42
C GLU A 55 4.96 3.31 14.90
N ARG A 56 3.92 2.68 14.36
CA ARG A 56 3.73 2.64 12.92
C ARG A 56 3.04 3.93 12.50
N PRO A 57 3.65 4.79 11.67
CA PRO A 57 2.97 5.99 11.20
C PRO A 57 1.76 5.57 10.37
N LEU A 58 0.57 5.97 10.82
CA LEU A 58 -0.64 5.90 10.00
C LEU A 58 -0.65 7.16 9.13
N GLY A 59 -0.14 7.03 7.91
CA GLY A 59 -0.19 8.11 6.92
C GLY A 59 -1.47 8.05 6.11
N VAL A 60 -2.30 9.09 6.17
CA VAL A 60 -3.35 9.32 5.16
C VAL A 60 -2.73 10.19 4.08
N VAL A 61 -2.44 9.60 2.92
CA VAL A 61 -1.95 10.35 1.76
C VAL A 61 -3.15 10.77 0.92
N ASN A 62 -3.36 12.09 0.82
CA ASN A 62 -4.34 12.66 -0.07
C ASN A 62 -3.64 13.17 -1.34
N ALA A 63 -3.33 12.27 -2.26
CA ALA A 63 -2.72 12.66 -3.51
C ALA A 63 -3.75 13.38 -4.43
N TRP A 64 -3.26 14.33 -5.23
CA TRP A 64 -4.03 15.10 -6.20
C TRP A 64 -3.17 15.30 -7.46
N GLU A 65 -3.78 15.38 -8.63
CA GLU A 65 -3.05 15.69 -9.86
C GLU A 65 -2.70 17.17 -9.97
N ASP A 66 -1.44 17.48 -10.22
CA ASP A 66 -1.06 18.80 -10.70
C ASP A 66 -0.80 18.68 -12.21
N GLY A 67 -1.37 19.59 -13.01
CA GLY A 67 -1.11 19.68 -14.44
C GLY A 67 0.37 19.96 -14.77
N GLY A 68 1.17 20.24 -13.74
CA GLY A 68 2.62 20.35 -13.81
C GLY A 68 3.08 21.66 -14.45
N ARG A 69 4.27 22.13 -14.06
CA ARG A 69 4.94 23.30 -14.68
C ARG A 69 5.72 22.96 -15.96
N TYR A 70 5.69 21.69 -16.40
CA TYR A 70 6.54 21.20 -17.49
C TYR A 70 5.74 21.01 -18.78
N GLY A 71 5.93 21.92 -19.74
CA GLY A 71 6.13 21.69 -21.18
C GLY A 71 5.16 20.84 -22.02
N PHE A 72 4.17 20.16 -21.46
CA PHE A 72 3.21 19.31 -22.17
C PHE A 72 1.90 20.02 -22.50
N ALA A 73 1.64 21.19 -21.90
CA ALA A 73 0.51 22.04 -22.26
C ALA A 73 0.44 22.40 -23.78
N PRO A 74 1.55 22.73 -24.49
CA PRO A 74 1.48 23.00 -25.92
C PRO A 74 1.34 21.76 -26.81
N THR A 75 1.57 20.54 -26.29
CA THR A 75 1.26 19.29 -27.01
C THR A 75 -0.17 18.81 -26.76
N LEU A 76 -0.76 19.11 -25.60
CA LEU A 76 -2.17 18.83 -25.27
C LEU A 76 -3.16 19.78 -25.97
N ASN A 77 -2.74 21.00 -26.29
CA ASN A 77 -3.57 21.97 -27.02
C ASN A 77 -3.56 21.78 -28.55
N ARG A 78 -3.15 20.60 -29.03
CA ARG A 78 -3.19 20.22 -30.45
C ARG A 78 -4.54 19.56 -30.74
N SER A 79 -5.56 20.39 -30.93
CA SER A 79 -6.88 19.96 -31.41
C SER A 79 -6.83 19.61 -32.90
N SER A 80 -8.01 19.30 -33.47
CA SER A 80 -8.30 18.86 -34.85
C SER A 80 -7.52 19.53 -36.00
N GLU A 81 -6.87 20.67 -35.77
CA GLU A 81 -6.01 21.33 -36.75
C GLU A 81 -4.64 20.66 -36.96
N TYR A 82 -4.12 19.90 -35.98
CA TYR A 82 -2.75 19.35 -36.06
C TYR A 82 -2.68 17.90 -36.56
N TYR A 83 -3.75 17.14 -36.39
CA TYR A 83 -3.81 15.72 -36.69
C TYR A 83 -4.89 15.48 -37.74
N SER A 84 -4.48 15.09 -38.96
CA SER A 84 -5.38 14.90 -40.10
C SER A 84 -6.46 13.82 -39.88
N TYR A 85 -6.27 12.97 -38.87
CA TYR A 85 -7.21 11.91 -38.55
C TYR A 85 -8.37 12.35 -37.66
N CYS A 86 -8.29 13.52 -37.05
CA CYS A 86 -9.29 14.01 -36.11
C CYS A 86 -10.52 14.57 -36.83
N ALA A 87 -11.73 14.20 -36.39
CA ALA A 87 -13.01 14.66 -36.94
C ALA A 87 -13.11 14.52 -38.47
N SER A 88 -12.37 13.59 -39.06
CA SER A 88 -12.33 13.35 -40.50
C SER A 88 -13.11 12.08 -40.86
N PRO A 89 -14.10 12.16 -41.76
CA PRO A 89 -14.85 10.99 -42.24
C PRO A 89 -13.98 9.96 -42.97
N ASP A 90 -12.84 10.39 -43.52
CA ASP A 90 -11.92 9.54 -44.29
C ASP A 90 -11.25 8.46 -43.43
N HIS A 91 -11.33 8.60 -42.11
CA HIS A 91 -10.75 7.67 -41.14
C HIS A 91 -11.81 6.83 -40.42
N ASN A 92 -13.03 6.80 -40.94
CA ASN A 92 -14.06 5.88 -40.45
C ASN A 92 -13.70 4.44 -40.80
N TYR A 93 -13.92 3.54 -39.84
CA TYR A 93 -13.61 2.12 -40.02
C TYR A 93 -14.71 1.23 -39.42
N VAL A 94 -15.38 0.46 -40.28
CA VAL A 94 -16.36 -0.55 -39.87
C VAL A 94 -15.61 -1.78 -39.35
N TYR A 95 -15.63 -1.99 -38.04
CA TYR A 95 -15.01 -3.14 -37.40
C TYR A 95 -15.91 -4.38 -37.45
N SER A 96 -17.22 -4.20 -37.26
CA SER A 96 -18.22 -5.26 -37.33
C SER A 96 -19.59 -4.73 -37.74
N SER A 97 -20.57 -5.60 -37.99
CA SER A 97 -21.95 -5.19 -38.33
C SER A 97 -22.62 -4.30 -37.28
N ASN A 98 -22.11 -4.33 -36.04
CA ASN A 98 -22.71 -3.65 -34.88
C ASN A 98 -21.78 -2.59 -34.27
N TYR A 99 -20.59 -2.39 -34.84
CA TYR A 99 -19.59 -1.46 -34.28
C TYR A 99 -18.79 -0.82 -35.39
N GLU A 100 -18.88 0.50 -35.46
CA GLU A 100 -18.16 1.34 -36.40
C GLU A 100 -17.37 2.39 -35.63
N TYR A 101 -16.11 2.58 -36.00
CA TYR A 101 -15.32 3.72 -35.57
C TYR A 101 -15.67 4.89 -36.47
N ILE A 102 -16.36 5.89 -35.91
CA ILE A 102 -16.82 7.08 -36.65
C ILE A 102 -16.06 8.28 -36.09
N MET A 103 -15.43 9.05 -36.96
CA MET A 103 -14.84 10.38 -36.74
C MET A 103 -14.22 10.56 -35.34
N PRO A 104 -12.97 10.12 -35.10
CA PRO A 104 -12.38 10.25 -33.77
C PRO A 104 -12.24 11.72 -33.39
N GLU A 105 -12.87 12.12 -32.29
CA GLU A 105 -12.75 13.48 -31.77
C GLU A 105 -11.41 13.64 -31.03
N CYS A 106 -10.59 14.56 -31.50
CA CYS A 106 -9.38 14.95 -30.79
C CYS A 106 -9.66 16.17 -29.94
N ARG A 107 -10.39 15.94 -28.86
CA ARG A 107 -10.65 16.94 -27.83
C ARG A 107 -9.56 16.89 -26.76
N ASN A 108 -9.27 18.04 -26.17
CA ASN A 108 -8.43 18.08 -24.99
C ASN A 108 -9.25 17.53 -23.81
N LEU A 109 -8.75 16.47 -23.18
CA LEU A 109 -9.40 15.83 -22.04
C LEU A 109 -9.14 16.66 -20.78
N GLN A 110 -10.17 16.82 -19.95
CA GLN A 110 -10.02 17.48 -18.67
C GLN A 110 -9.28 16.57 -17.68
N PRO A 111 -8.50 17.10 -16.74
CA PRO A 111 -7.78 16.30 -15.74
C PRO A 111 -8.68 15.28 -15.02
N GLU A 112 -9.91 15.69 -14.72
CA GLU A 112 -10.92 14.88 -14.04
C GLU A 112 -11.36 13.65 -14.85
N GLU A 113 -11.19 13.66 -16.18
CA GLU A 113 -11.49 12.53 -17.07
C GLU A 113 -10.29 11.57 -17.19
N ILE A 114 -9.09 12.06 -16.91
CA ILE A 114 -7.83 11.32 -17.06
C ILE A 114 -7.47 10.64 -15.75
N VAL A 115 -7.78 11.27 -14.62
CA VAL A 115 -7.31 10.83 -13.31
C VAL A 115 -8.43 10.22 -12.49
N THR A 116 -8.18 8.99 -12.05
CA THR A 116 -9.08 8.28 -11.14
C THR A 116 -8.42 8.09 -9.79
N LYS A 117 -9.16 8.45 -8.75
CA LYS A 117 -8.68 8.41 -7.36
C LYS A 117 -9.22 7.19 -6.65
N GLY A 118 -8.31 6.29 -6.27
CA GLY A 118 -8.60 5.12 -5.46
C GLY A 118 -8.16 5.28 -4.01
N ILE A 119 -8.51 4.29 -3.18
CA ILE A 119 -7.99 4.21 -1.81
C ILE A 119 -6.51 3.81 -1.89
N GLY A 120 -5.61 4.75 -1.59
CA GLY A 120 -4.16 4.50 -1.59
C GLY A 120 -3.50 4.49 -2.97
N SER A 121 -4.23 4.83 -4.04
CA SER A 121 -3.69 4.90 -5.39
C SER A 121 -4.27 6.06 -6.20
N ILE A 122 -3.48 6.57 -7.13
CA ILE A 122 -3.93 7.41 -8.24
C ILE A 122 -3.62 6.65 -9.52
N SER A 123 -4.59 6.60 -10.41
CA SER A 123 -4.44 5.99 -11.72
C SER A 123 -4.63 7.05 -12.79
N PHE A 124 -3.69 7.09 -13.74
CA PHE A 124 -3.71 7.98 -14.89
C PHE A 124 -4.08 7.16 -16.12
N THR A 125 -5.14 7.57 -16.81
CA THR A 125 -5.57 6.95 -18.04
C THR A 125 -4.72 7.47 -19.19
N THR A 126 -3.96 6.59 -19.84
CA THR A 126 -3.04 6.97 -20.94
C THR A 126 -3.66 6.81 -22.33
N SER A 127 -4.73 6.03 -22.45
CA SER A 127 -5.45 5.79 -23.70
C SER A 127 -6.93 5.56 -23.43
N ILE A 128 -7.79 6.16 -24.23
CA ILE A 128 -9.25 6.09 -24.10
C ILE A 128 -9.85 5.72 -25.45
N ILE A 129 -10.88 4.89 -25.43
CA ILE A 129 -11.79 4.66 -26.56
C ILE A 129 -13.19 4.97 -26.04
N GLU A 130 -13.85 5.97 -26.62
CA GLU A 130 -15.23 6.33 -26.30
C GLU A 130 -16.20 5.62 -27.26
N THR A 131 -17.34 5.18 -26.74
CA THR A 131 -18.38 4.51 -27.52
C THR A 131 -19.68 5.28 -27.40
N TYR A 132 -20.27 5.65 -28.53
CA TYR A 132 -21.56 6.33 -28.60
C TYR A 132 -22.61 5.36 -29.16
N GLU A 133 -23.74 5.26 -28.48
CA GLU A 133 -24.89 4.49 -28.96
C GLU A 133 -25.88 5.45 -29.64
N TYR A 134 -26.06 5.28 -30.95
CA TYR A 134 -27.06 6.01 -31.71
C TYR A 134 -28.33 5.17 -31.81
N SER A 135 -29.45 5.71 -31.37
CA SER A 135 -30.77 5.18 -31.71
C SER A 135 -31.18 5.68 -33.09
N TRP A 136 -31.77 4.80 -33.89
CA TRP A 136 -32.39 5.18 -35.17
C TRP A 136 -33.42 6.28 -34.94
N GLU A 137 -33.47 7.27 -35.84
CA GLU A 137 -34.59 8.21 -35.85
C GLU A 137 -35.88 7.40 -35.96
N CYS A 138 -36.85 7.71 -35.08
CA CYS A 138 -38.19 7.18 -35.23
C CYS A 138 -38.75 7.74 -36.53
N GLY A 139 -38.65 6.98 -37.62
CA GLY A 139 -39.13 7.40 -38.93
C GLY A 139 -40.58 7.87 -38.81
N ASN A 140 -40.85 9.07 -39.31
CA ASN A 140 -42.22 9.56 -39.46
C ASN A 140 -42.99 8.57 -40.35
N GLN A 141 -43.92 7.83 -39.74
CA GLN A 141 -44.99 7.14 -40.47
C GLN A 141 -45.94 8.16 -41.08
#